data_AF-A0A7W9CRN2-F1
#
_entry.id   AF-A0A7W9CRN2-F1
#
_cell.length_a   1.000
_cell.length_b   1.000
_cell.length_c   1.000
_cell.angle_alpha   90.00
_cell.angle_beta   90.00
_cell.angle_gamma   90.00
#
_symmetry.space_group_name_H-M   'P 1'
#
loop_
_entity.id
_entity.type
_entity.pdbx_description
1 polymer ?
#
loop_
_entity_poly.entity_id
_entity_poly.type
_entity_poly.pdbx_seq_one_letter_code
_entity_poly.pdbx_strand_id
1 'polypeptide(L)'
;MGARGLIMATCIGTLGVAVIATIFVFAGAQWKGGNEGVPLVFFAMGAVCLFGFIVYRSKSTVARWGARLAAASEEGKTVDDGLELFKRYSPFLLAAAVVLIVGGIAGLFRY
;
A
#
# COMPACT_ATOMS: atom_id res chain seq x y z
N MET A 1 -2.52 18.79 -8.07
CA MET A 1 -2.67 17.32 -8.27
C MET A 1 -4.10 16.96 -7.94
N GLY A 2 -4.82 16.29 -8.85
CA GLY A 2 -6.18 15.83 -8.57
C GLY A 2 -6.21 14.47 -7.84
N ALA A 3 -7.37 14.10 -7.31
CA ALA A 3 -7.60 12.86 -6.57
C ALA A 3 -7.17 11.59 -7.33
N ARG A 4 -7.34 11.56 -8.66
CA ARG A 4 -6.80 10.49 -9.52
C ARG A 4 -5.30 10.34 -9.38
N GLY A 5 -4.58 11.47 -9.49
CA GLY A 5 -3.12 11.49 -9.36
C GLY A 5 -2.67 11.08 -7.97
N LEU A 6 -3.39 11.53 -6.94
CA LEU A 6 -3.11 11.16 -5.55
C LEU A 6 -3.28 9.64 -5.32
N ILE A 7 -4.43 9.06 -5.68
CA ILE A 7 -4.73 7.63 -5.48
C ILE A 7 -3.74 6.76 -6.26
N MET A 8 -3.45 7.13 -7.51
CA MET A 8 -2.48 6.44 -8.34
C MET A 8 -1.08 6.52 -7.74
N ALA A 9 -0.63 7.71 -7.33
CA ALA A 9 0.67 7.90 -6.71
C ALA A 9 0.79 7.14 -5.39
N THR A 10 -0.25 7.11 -4.56
CA THR A 10 -0.26 6.31 -3.33
C THR A 10 -0.17 4.83 -3.65
N CYS A 11 -1.06 4.28 -4.48
CA CYS A 11 -1.09 2.83 -4.71
C CYS A 11 0.18 2.32 -5.43
N ILE A 12 0.60 3.01 -6.49
CA ILE A 12 1.80 2.65 -7.27
C ILE A 12 3.08 2.99 -6.50
N GLY A 13 3.10 4.14 -5.81
CA GLY A 13 4.24 4.54 -4.98
C GLY A 13 4.47 3.58 -3.81
N THR A 14 3.40 3.13 -3.15
CA THR A 14 3.50 2.10 -2.10
C THR A 14 4.10 0.81 -2.64
N LEU A 15 3.70 0.36 -3.84
CA LEU A 15 4.32 -0.81 -4.48
C LEU A 15 5.81 -0.55 -4.79
N GLY A 16 6.15 0.61 -5.35
CA GLY A 16 7.55 0.95 -5.66
C GLY A 16 8.44 0.94 -4.41
N VAL A 17 7.97 1.54 -3.31
CA VAL A 17 8.68 1.54 -2.02
C VAL A 17 8.80 0.12 -1.47
N ALA A 18 7.74 -0.69 -1.54
CA ALA A 18 7.77 -2.08 -1.09
C ALA A 18 8.82 -2.91 -1.86
N VAL A 19 8.90 -2.75 -3.18
CA VAL A 19 9.89 -3.43 -4.03
C VAL A 19 11.31 -2.99 -3.65
N ILE A 20 11.57 -1.69 -3.57
CA ILE A 20 12.90 -1.15 -3.21
C ILE A 20 13.33 -1.62 -1.81
N ALA A 21 12.44 -1.53 -0.82
CA ALA A 21 12.71 -1.98 0.53
C ALA A 21 13.05 -3.48 0.55
N THR A 22 12.32 -4.30 -0.20
CA THR A 22 12.57 -5.74 -0.33
C THR A 22 13.92 -6.02 -1.00
N ILE A 23 14.28 -5.28 -2.04
CA ILE A 23 15.61 -5.38 -2.67
C ILE A 23 16.72 -5.08 -1.65
N PHE A 24 16.56 -4.07 -0.80
CA PHE A 24 17.55 -3.77 0.25
C PHE A 24 17.69 -4.90 1.28
N VAL A 25 16.59 -5.56 1.65
CA VAL A 25 16.65 -6.78 2.46
C VAL A 25 17.45 -7.86 1.74
N PHE A 26 17.21 -8.07 0.43
CA PHE A 26 18.00 -9.02 -0.37
C PHE A 26 19.46 -8.63 -0.56
N ALA A 27 19.79 -7.34 -0.55
CA ALA A 27 21.17 -6.87 -0.61
C ALA A 27 21.92 -6.99 0.73
N GLY A 28 21.22 -7.34 1.82
CA GLY A 28 21.82 -7.35 3.16
C GLY A 28 22.14 -5.94 3.68
N ALA A 29 21.42 -4.92 3.22
CA ALA A 29 21.63 -3.55 3.68
C ALA A 29 21.36 -3.43 5.19
N GLN A 30 22.16 -2.60 5.87
CA GLN A 30 21.92 -2.27 7.27
C GLN A 30 20.89 -1.14 7.40
N TRP A 31 19.85 -1.40 8.19
CA TRP A 31 18.83 -0.41 8.51
C TRP A 31 19.22 0.41 9.73
N LYS A 32 18.81 1.69 9.75
CA LYS A 32 19.06 2.58 10.88
C LYS A 32 18.26 2.10 12.08
N GLY A 33 18.94 1.84 13.20
CA GLY A 33 18.33 1.24 14.39
C GLY A 33 18.44 -0.29 14.43
N GLY A 34 19.16 -0.89 13.49
CA GLY A 34 19.34 -2.32 13.41
C GLY A 34 18.28 -3.00 12.56
N ASN A 35 18.45 -4.31 12.51
CA ASN A 35 17.87 -5.16 11.48
C ASN A 35 16.76 -6.07 12.05
N GLU A 36 16.78 -6.29 13.36
CA GLU A 36 15.86 -7.14 14.11
C GLU A 36 14.38 -6.75 13.92
N GLY A 37 14.10 -5.45 13.76
CA GLY A 37 12.73 -4.95 13.58
C GLY A 37 12.22 -4.99 12.14
N VAL A 38 13.08 -5.22 11.15
CA VAL A 38 12.73 -5.13 9.72
C VAL A 38 11.64 -6.13 9.33
N PRO A 39 11.69 -7.42 9.73
CA PRO A 39 10.64 -8.38 9.39
C PRO A 39 9.27 -7.97 9.95
N LEU A 40 9.24 -7.49 11.20
CA LEU A 40 8.01 -7.04 11.84
C LEU A 40 7.37 -5.87 11.10
N VAL A 41 8.18 -4.88 10.71
CA VAL A 41 7.70 -3.72 9.93
C VAL A 41 7.16 -4.17 8.58
N PHE A 42 7.82 -5.09 7.90
CA PHE A 42 7.37 -5.63 6.62
C PHE A 42 6.03 -6.36 6.75
N PHE A 43 5.87 -7.21 7.77
CA PHE A 43 4.58 -7.89 7.99
C PHE A 43 3.47 -6.92 8.38
N ALA A 44 3.74 -5.95 9.26
CA ALA A 44 2.76 -4.94 9.65
C ALA A 44 2.29 -4.11 8.45
N MET A 45 3.23 -3.63 7.63
CA MET A 45 2.90 -2.87 6.41
C MET A 45 2.22 -3.73 5.36
N GLY A 46 2.61 -5.00 5.23
CA GLY A 46 1.95 -5.97 4.36
C GLY A 46 0.49 -6.18 4.76
N ALA A 47 0.22 -6.33 6.07
CA ALA A 47 -1.12 -6.46 6.62
C ALA A 47 -1.97 -5.20 6.37
N VAL A 48 -1.40 -4.00 6.54
CA VAL A 48 -2.09 -2.73 6.23
C VAL A 48 -2.45 -2.64 4.75
N CYS A 49 -1.54 -3.02 3.85
CA CYS A 49 -1.80 -3.01 2.40
C CYS A 49 -2.89 -4.01 2.01
N LEU A 50 -2.86 -5.22 2.60
CA LEU A 50 -3.88 -6.24 2.40
C LEU A 50 -5.25 -5.78 2.93
N PHE A 51 -5.29 -5.20 4.13
CA PHE A 51 -6.51 -4.64 4.70
C PHE A 51 -7.06 -3.51 3.84
N GLY A 52 -6.21 -2.59 3.37
CA GLY A 52 -6.59 -1.52 2.45
C GLY A 52 -7.22 -2.07 1.17
N PHE A 53 -6.61 -3.09 0.56
CA PHE A 53 -7.18 -3.79 -0.60
C PHE A 53 -8.57 -4.37 -0.32
N ILE A 54 -8.74 -5.09 0.80
CA ILE A 54 -10.02 -5.67 1.19
C ILE A 54 -11.07 -4.57 1.40
N VAL A 55 -10.71 -3.49 2.10
CA VAL A 55 -11.60 -2.36 2.37
C VAL A 55 -12.09 -1.74 1.06
N TYR A 56 -11.19 -1.40 0.12
CA TYR A 56 -11.56 -0.76 -1.14
C TYR A 56 -12.37 -1.66 -2.08
N ARG A 57 -12.26 -2.99 -1.96
CA ARG A 57 -13.11 -3.93 -2.70
C ARG A 57 -14.42 -4.25 -2.00
N SER A 58 -14.49 -4.11 -0.68
CA SER A 58 -15.71 -4.31 0.08
C SER A 58 -16.71 -3.15 -0.12
N LYS A 59 -18.01 -3.40 0.09
CA LYS A 59 -19.04 -2.35 0.13
C LYS A 59 -19.01 -1.52 1.43
N SER A 60 -17.89 -1.55 2.15
CA SER A 60 -17.74 -0.97 3.49
C SER A 60 -17.91 0.55 3.48
N THR A 61 -18.49 1.07 4.56
CA THR A 61 -18.60 2.51 4.83
C THR A 61 -17.23 3.20 4.83
N VAL A 62 -16.16 2.49 5.20
CA VAL A 62 -14.78 3.01 5.22
C VAL A 62 -14.28 3.33 3.81
N ALA A 63 -14.59 2.51 2.81
CA ALA A 63 -14.22 2.78 1.42
C ALA A 63 -14.94 4.04 0.89
N ARG A 64 -16.21 4.22 1.30
CA ARG A 64 -16.98 5.44 0.98
C ARG A 64 -16.41 6.69 1.65
N TRP A 65 -15.87 6.59 2.87
CA TRP A 65 -15.17 7.70 3.51
C TRP A 65 -13.90 8.10 2.76
N GLY A 66 -13.06 7.12 2.39
CA GLY A 66 -11.87 7.38 1.58
C GLY A 66 -12.21 8.02 0.23
N ALA A 67 -13.26 7.53 -0.43
CA ALA A 67 -13.75 8.09 -1.68
C ALA A 67 -14.35 9.50 -1.55
N ARG A 68 -14.99 9.84 -0.42
CA ARG A 68 -15.44 11.20 -0.13
C ARG A 68 -14.29 12.18 0.02
N LEU A 69 -13.22 11.78 0.72
CA LEU A 69 -12.01 12.59 0.85
C LEU A 69 -11.35 12.83 -0.51
N ALA A 70 -11.30 11.80 -1.35
CA ALA A 70 -10.82 11.93 -2.72
C ALA A 70 -11.72 12.86 -3.56
N ALA A 71 -13.04 12.67 -3.54
CA ALA A 71 -13.99 13.51 -4.28
C ALA A 71 -13.95 14.99 -3.84
N ALA A 72 -13.73 15.27 -2.56
CA ALA A 72 -13.57 16.64 -2.05
C ALA A 72 -12.33 17.36 -2.60
N SER A 73 -11.36 16.64 -3.16
CA SER A 73 -10.12 17.21 -3.73
C SER A 73 -10.17 17.48 -5.24
N GLU A 74 -11.26 17.13 -5.93
CA GLU A 74 -11.49 17.44 -7.35
C GLU A 74 -12.93 17.94 -7.57
N GLU A 75 -13.08 19.17 -8.05
CA GLU A 75 -14.38 19.72 -8.46
C GLU A 75 -15.02 18.85 -9.56
N GLY A 76 -16.30 18.55 -9.39
CA GLY A 76 -17.12 17.83 -10.38
C GLY A 76 -17.04 16.31 -10.35
N LYS A 77 -16.32 15.69 -9.38
CA LYS A 77 -16.30 14.23 -9.22
C LYS A 77 -17.22 13.74 -8.12
N THR A 78 -17.87 12.61 -8.39
CA THR A 78 -18.73 11.95 -7.42
C THR A 78 -17.95 11.00 -6.52
N VAL A 79 -18.55 10.61 -5.40
CA VAL A 79 -18.00 9.58 -4.50
C VAL A 79 -17.86 8.23 -5.23
N ASP A 80 -18.75 7.95 -6.19
CA ASP A 80 -18.73 6.71 -6.97
C ASP A 80 -17.54 6.66 -7.92
N ASP A 81 -17.18 7.79 -8.55
CA ASP A 81 -15.95 7.90 -9.35
C ASP A 81 -14.70 7.61 -8.52
N GLY A 82 -14.67 8.11 -7.28
CA GLY A 82 -13.60 7.85 -6.32
C GLY A 82 -13.51 6.37 -5.94
N LEU A 83 -14.63 5.71 -5.68
CA LEU A 83 -14.70 4.28 -5.40
C LEU A 83 -14.22 3.43 -6.58
N GLU A 84 -14.60 3.78 -7.80
CA GLU A 84 -14.16 3.07 -9.00
C GLU A 84 -12.64 3.17 -9.20
N LEU A 85 -12.08 4.36 -8.95
CA LEU A 85 -10.64 4.58 -8.95
C LEU A 85 -9.93 3.74 -7.89
N PHE A 86 -10.42 3.75 -6.65
CA PHE A 86 -9.85 2.90 -5.60
C PHE A 86 -9.91 1.42 -5.97
N LYS A 87 -11.02 0.93 -6.54
CA LYS A 87 -11.12 -0.45 -7.01
C LYS A 87 -10.11 -0.76 -8.12
N ARG A 88 -9.93 0.17 -9.07
CA ARG A 88 -8.99 0.02 -10.18
C ARG A 88 -7.53 -0.05 -9.74
N TYR A 89 -7.12 0.75 -8.77
CA TYR A 89 -5.73 0.82 -8.30
C TYR A 89 -5.44 -0.02 -7.04
N SER A 90 -6.48 -0.50 -6.33
CA SER A 90 -6.31 -1.40 -5.18
C SER A 90 -5.46 -2.66 -5.43
N PRO A 91 -5.42 -3.28 -6.64
CA PRO A 91 -4.54 -4.43 -6.88
C PRO A 91 -3.05 -4.14 -6.66
N PHE A 92 -2.62 -2.88 -6.80
CA PHE A 92 -1.23 -2.50 -6.49
C PHE A 92 -0.93 -2.59 -4.98
N LEU A 93 -1.93 -2.36 -4.12
CA LEU A 93 -1.81 -2.59 -2.68
C LEU A 93 -1.70 -4.08 -2.36
N LEU A 94 -2.44 -4.94 -3.07
CA LEU A 94 -2.30 -6.39 -2.94
C LEU A 94 -0.90 -6.84 -3.37
N ALA A 95 -0.40 -6.35 -4.50
CA ALA A 95 0.96 -6.62 -4.96
C ALA A 95 2.00 -6.16 -3.94
N ALA A 96 1.83 -4.95 -3.38
CA ALA A 96 2.71 -4.43 -2.34
C ALA A 96 2.68 -5.31 -1.07
N ALA A 97 1.50 -5.79 -0.67
CA ALA A 97 1.35 -6.69 0.47
C ALA A 97 2.13 -8.00 0.25
N VAL A 98 2.00 -8.61 -0.92
CA VAL A 98 2.75 -9.84 -1.27
C VAL A 98 4.24 -9.59 -1.25
N VAL A 99 4.72 -8.50 -1.87
CA VAL A 99 6.13 -8.13 -1.89
C VAL A 99 6.68 -7.93 -0.47
N LEU A 100 5.95 -7.21 0.38
CA LEU A 100 6.34 -6.99 1.77
C LEU A 100 6.35 -8.28 2.59
N ILE A 101 5.38 -9.19 2.39
CA ILE A 101 5.39 -10.50 3.06
C ILE A 101 6.62 -11.31 2.66
N VAL A 102 6.94 -11.36 1.36
CA VAL A 102 8.15 -12.03 0.85
C VAL A 102 9.41 -11.40 1.42
N GLY A 103 9.50 -10.07 1.45
CA GLY A 103 10.63 -9.35 2.04
C GLY A 103 10.76 -9.59 3.55
N GLY A 104 9.65 -9.65 4.28
CA GLY A 104 9.63 -9.95 5.71
C GLY A 104 10.12 -11.37 5.99
N ILE A 105 9.64 -12.36 5.22
CA ILE A 105 10.12 -13.75 5.29
C ILE A 105 11.62 -13.80 4.99
N ALA A 106 12.08 -13.15 3.92
CA ALA A 106 13.50 -13.11 3.57
C ALA A 106 14.35 -12.45 4.68
N GLY A 107 13.82 -11.43 5.35
CA GLY A 107 14.46 -10.78 6.49
C GLY A 107 14.67 -11.73 7.68
N LEU A 108 13.75 -12.66 7.94
CA LEU A 108 13.90 -13.64 9.03
C LEU A 108 15.10 -14.58 8.86
N PHE A 109 15.56 -14.81 7.63
CA PHE A 109 16.68 -15.72 7.33
C PHE A 109 18.02 -15.01 7.15
N ARG A 110 18.02 -13.68 7.10
CA ARG A 110 19.23 -12.86 6.91
C ARG A 110 19.78 -12.27 8.21
N TYR A 111 19.10 -12.51 9.32
CA TYR A 111 19.49 -12.10 10.67
C TYR A 111 19.75 -13.32 11.54
#